data_AF-G3PFU0-F1
#
_entry.id   AF-G3PFU0-F1
#
_cell.length_a   1.000
_cell.length_b   1.000
_cell.length_c   1.000
_cell.angle_alpha   90.00
_cell.angle_beta   90.00
_cell.angle_gamma   90.00
#
_symmetry.space_group_name_H-M   'P 1'
#
loop_
_entity.id
_entity.type
_entity.pdbx_description
1 polymer ?
#
loop_
_entity_poly.entity_id
_entity_poly.type
_entity_poly.pdbx_seq_one_letter_code
_entity_poly.pdbx_strand_id
1 'polypeptide(L)'
;MKSDVEELMPRLLPVEFGAASEDLDPNGPPRNPREYLRQVQLEASLCPEVVVAHIDPKKLKKKQTINASVAGCHAAPEGFSPSLSWQQHQVGNFSDVRQSITKNRNHWSNHTLDDNVLMPKLTDEEGWKRFCLGETVYLGSCNTDGEPEAALDYRKVGFPPFLTIVSRLNQSTVLMVMEVLIGWFEEHEFAPQLGRWLYALLACLEKPLLPEAHSSIRQLARRCAQLRSTLVRPRCELR
;
A
#
# COMPACT_ATOMS: atom_id res chain seq x y z
N MET A 1 37.55 -8.16 -12.04
CA MET A 1 36.26 -7.92 -11.37
C MET A 1 36.55 -7.76 -9.88
N LYS A 2 36.63 -6.53 -9.38
CA LYS A 2 36.67 -6.30 -7.92
C LYS A 2 35.26 -6.58 -7.43
N SER A 3 35.12 -7.49 -6.50
CA SER A 3 33.85 -7.75 -5.82
C SER A 3 33.52 -6.51 -5.01
N ASP A 4 32.51 -5.74 -5.44
CA ASP A 4 31.90 -4.65 -4.67
C ASP A 4 31.14 -5.23 -3.47
N VAL A 5 31.87 -5.89 -2.57
CA VAL A 5 31.36 -6.27 -1.26
C VAL A 5 31.68 -5.08 -0.37
N GLU A 6 30.65 -4.30 -0.04
CA GLU A 6 30.72 -3.31 1.03
C GLU A 6 31.22 -4.05 2.29
N GLU A 7 32.47 -3.80 2.67
CA GLU A 7 33.10 -4.43 3.82
C GLU A 7 32.43 -3.86 5.09
N LEU A 8 31.79 -4.71 5.90
CA LEU A 8 31.04 -4.28 7.09
C LEU A 8 31.94 -3.57 8.14
N MET A 9 33.24 -3.87 8.12
CA MET A 9 34.25 -3.25 8.96
C MET A 9 35.51 -2.99 8.12
N PRO A 10 35.53 -1.91 7.30
CA PRO A 10 36.65 -1.65 6.42
C PRO A 10 37.89 -1.27 7.21
N ARG A 11 39.06 -1.72 6.75
CA ARG A 11 40.35 -1.36 7.36
C ARG A 11 40.70 0.08 6.99
N LEU A 12 40.66 0.98 7.96
CA LEU A 12 40.94 2.41 7.77
C LEU A 12 42.40 2.79 8.04
N LEU A 13 43.14 1.94 8.75
CA LEU A 13 44.54 2.18 9.10
C LEU A 13 45.45 1.28 8.27
N PRO A 14 46.55 1.83 7.71
CA PRO A 14 47.48 1.05 6.88
C PRO A 14 48.31 0.13 7.78
N VAL A 15 47.99 -1.15 7.78
CA VAL A 15 48.79 -2.21 8.41
C VAL A 15 49.03 -3.31 7.37
N GLU A 16 50.29 -3.51 7.00
CA GLU A 16 50.69 -4.51 6.01
C GLU A 16 50.65 -5.91 6.62
N PHE A 17 49.86 -6.80 6.01
CA PHE A 17 49.84 -8.22 6.32
C PHE A 17 50.94 -8.91 5.50
N GLY A 18 52.03 -9.35 6.15
CA GLY A 18 52.93 -10.33 5.52
C GLY A 18 54.44 -10.10 5.56
N ALA A 19 54.98 -9.05 6.20
CA ALA A 19 56.43 -8.94 6.36
C ALA A 19 56.88 -9.57 7.70
N ALA A 20 57.64 -10.65 7.58
CA ALA A 20 58.24 -11.40 8.67
C ALA A 20 59.11 -10.53 9.61
N SER A 21 59.03 -10.86 10.90
CA SER A 21 60.05 -10.69 11.94
C SER A 21 60.71 -9.31 12.05
N GLU A 22 60.06 -8.42 12.78
CA GLU A 22 60.81 -7.64 13.78
C GLU A 22 60.51 -8.30 15.12
N ASP A 23 61.54 -8.51 15.94
CA ASP A 23 61.44 -9.01 17.32
C ASP A 23 60.64 -8.01 18.16
N LEU A 24 59.31 -8.02 17.98
CA LEU A 24 58.39 -7.22 18.77
C LEU A 24 58.26 -7.91 20.11
N ASP A 25 58.82 -7.31 21.16
CA ASP A 25 58.54 -7.70 22.54
C ASP A 25 57.05 -7.46 22.81
N PRO A 26 56.21 -8.51 22.89
CA PRO A 26 54.77 -8.35 23.05
C PRO A 26 54.39 -7.83 24.44
N ASN A 27 55.35 -7.80 25.38
CA ASN A 27 55.15 -7.38 26.77
C ASN A 27 55.68 -5.96 27.06
N GLY A 28 56.39 -5.34 26.12
CA GLY A 28 56.88 -3.97 26.23
C GLY A 28 55.87 -2.93 25.75
N PRO A 29 55.98 -1.66 26.19
CA PRO A 29 55.16 -0.59 25.65
C PRO A 29 55.56 -0.30 24.18
N PRO A 30 54.59 -0.16 23.26
CA PRO A 30 54.88 0.08 21.84
C PRO A 30 55.50 1.45 21.64
N ARG A 31 56.51 1.54 20.77
CA ARG A 31 57.28 2.78 20.52
C ARG A 31 56.77 3.56 19.33
N ASN A 32 55.97 2.92 18.46
CA ASN A 32 55.36 3.58 17.31
C ASN A 32 53.92 3.07 17.02
N PRO A 33 53.13 3.81 16.21
CA PRO A 33 51.74 3.43 15.93
C PRO A 33 51.58 2.10 15.18
N ARG A 34 52.56 1.67 14.39
CA ARG A 34 52.49 0.41 13.62
C ARG A 34 52.67 -0.79 14.54
N GLU A 35 53.60 -0.71 15.49
CA GLU A 35 53.81 -1.70 16.55
C GLU A 35 52.56 -1.85 17.42
N TYR A 36 51.96 -0.73 17.82
CA TYR A 36 50.70 -0.75 18.56
C TYR A 36 49.59 -1.48 17.80
N LEU A 37 49.37 -1.17 16.52
CA LEU A 37 48.32 -1.82 15.73
C LEU A 37 48.59 -3.33 15.53
N ARG A 38 49.85 -3.75 15.43
CA ARG A 38 50.21 -5.18 15.40
C ARG A 38 49.94 -5.86 16.74
N GLN A 39 50.31 -5.24 17.86
CA GLN A 39 50.05 -5.77 19.20
C GLN A 39 48.54 -5.93 19.45
N VAL A 40 47.73 -4.93 19.05
CA VAL A 40 46.27 -4.99 19.10
C VAL A 40 45.70 -6.09 18.20
N GLN A 41 46.24 -6.29 17.00
CA GLN A 41 45.81 -7.40 16.12
C GLN A 41 46.10 -8.77 16.73
N LEU A 42 47.27 -8.94 17.34
CA LEU A 42 47.63 -10.17 18.04
C LEU A 42 46.74 -10.39 19.26
N GLU A 43 46.55 -9.37 20.10
CA GLU A 43 45.66 -9.43 21.27
C GLU A 43 44.21 -9.76 20.85
N ALA A 44 43.70 -9.08 19.82
CA ALA A 44 42.37 -9.36 19.29
C ALA A 44 42.25 -10.78 18.70
N SER A 45 43.31 -11.33 18.11
CA SER A 45 43.33 -12.71 17.60
C SER A 45 43.28 -13.77 18.71
N LEU A 46 43.75 -13.41 19.92
CA LEU A 46 43.69 -14.27 21.11
C LEU A 46 42.32 -14.19 21.79
N CYS A 47 41.59 -13.09 21.61
CA CYS A 47 40.23 -12.95 22.10
C CYS A 47 39.26 -13.82 21.29
N PRO A 48 38.27 -14.45 21.95
CA PRO A 48 37.20 -15.16 21.25
C PRO A 48 36.39 -14.20 20.38
N GLU A 49 36.15 -14.58 19.12
CA GLU A 49 35.42 -13.76 18.13
C GLU A 49 33.99 -13.43 18.58
N VAL A 50 33.33 -14.39 19.24
CA VAL A 50 31.97 -14.24 19.78
C VAL A 50 31.95 -14.66 21.23
N VAL A 51 31.42 -13.80 22.10
CA VAL A 51 31.19 -14.07 23.51
C VAL A 51 29.70 -13.93 23.84
N VAL A 52 29.17 -14.84 24.66
CA VAL A 52 27.75 -14.83 25.07
C VAL A 52 27.64 -14.70 26.58
N ALA A 53 27.15 -13.54 27.03
CA ALA A 53 26.86 -13.30 28.44
C ALA A 53 25.52 -13.91 28.85
N HIS A 54 25.50 -14.67 29.94
CA HIS A 54 24.28 -15.30 30.45
C HIS A 54 23.52 -14.32 31.35
N ILE A 55 22.33 -13.91 30.91
CA ILE A 55 21.46 -12.96 31.62
C ILE A 55 20.16 -13.67 32.01
N ASP A 56 19.65 -13.41 33.22
CA ASP A 56 18.37 -13.95 33.67
C ASP A 56 17.20 -13.44 32.81
N PRO A 57 16.54 -14.31 32.01
CA PRO A 57 15.48 -13.91 31.08
C PRO A 57 14.22 -13.41 31.80
N LYS A 58 14.03 -13.74 33.08
CA LYS A 58 12.87 -13.30 33.86
C LYS A 58 12.85 -11.79 34.08
N LYS A 59 14.02 -11.14 34.06
CA LYS A 59 14.15 -9.68 34.20
C LYS A 59 13.70 -8.93 32.94
N LEU A 60 13.85 -9.54 31.76
CA LEU A 60 13.51 -8.94 30.47
C LEU A 60 12.03 -9.08 30.11
N LYS A 61 11.41 -10.22 30.45
CA LYS A 61 10.00 -10.50 30.12
C LYS A 61 8.99 -9.59 30.84
N LYS A 62 9.36 -8.92 31.93
CA LYS A 62 8.45 -8.08 32.73
C LYS A 62 8.09 -6.73 32.08
N LYS A 63 8.84 -6.26 31.08
CA LYS A 63 8.69 -4.92 30.49
C LYS A 63 8.66 -4.93 28.96
N GLN A 64 8.23 -6.03 28.35
CA GLN A 64 8.18 -6.11 26.90
C GLN A 64 7.02 -5.29 26.34
N THR A 65 7.31 -4.38 25.42
CA THR A 65 6.29 -3.66 24.65
C THR A 65 5.67 -4.59 23.61
N ILE A 66 4.37 -4.44 23.38
CA ILE A 66 3.68 -5.16 22.31
C ILE A 66 3.92 -4.48 20.97
N ASN A 67 4.18 -5.26 19.94
CA ASN A 67 4.11 -4.77 18.56
C ASN A 67 2.65 -4.90 18.11
N ALA A 68 1.96 -3.76 17.98
CA ALA A 68 0.58 -3.74 17.51
C ALA A 68 0.54 -4.20 16.04
N SER A 69 -0.05 -5.37 15.81
CA SER A 69 -0.29 -5.89 14.47
C SER A 69 -1.71 -5.57 14.04
N VAL A 70 -1.85 -5.23 12.77
CA VAL A 70 -3.14 -4.91 12.18
C VAL A 70 -3.88 -6.21 11.87
N ALA A 71 -5.11 -6.35 12.38
CA ALA A 71 -5.95 -7.53 12.15
C ALA A 71 -6.21 -7.76 10.66
N GLY A 72 -6.39 -9.03 10.27
CA GLY A 72 -6.72 -9.43 8.91
C GLY A 72 -8.17 -9.11 8.51
N CYS A 73 -8.58 -9.61 7.34
CA CYS A 73 -9.97 -9.50 6.90
C CYS A 73 -10.87 -10.49 7.66
N HIS A 74 -12.08 -10.07 8.04
CA HIS A 74 -13.07 -10.96 8.62
C HIS A 74 -13.51 -12.05 7.63
N ALA A 75 -13.71 -13.27 8.13
CA ALA A 75 -14.26 -14.35 7.33
C ALA A 75 -15.67 -14.00 6.84
N ALA A 76 -16.02 -14.48 5.64
CA ALA A 76 -17.37 -14.32 5.14
C ALA A 76 -18.35 -15.16 5.99
N PRO A 77 -19.56 -14.66 6.29
CA PRO A 77 -20.62 -15.50 6.85
C PRO A 77 -20.92 -16.70 5.93
N GLU A 78 -21.49 -17.76 6.50
CA GLU A 78 -21.74 -19.00 5.76
C GLU A 78 -22.58 -18.76 4.48
N GLY A 79 -22.06 -19.23 3.35
CA GLY A 79 -22.65 -19.07 2.01
C GLY A 79 -22.45 -17.72 1.32
N PHE A 80 -21.77 -16.76 1.96
CA PHE A 80 -21.33 -15.52 1.31
C PHE A 80 -19.87 -15.60 0.82
N SER A 81 -19.17 -16.71 1.10
CA SER A 81 -17.83 -16.95 0.58
C SER A 81 -17.90 -17.38 -0.89
N PRO A 82 -17.26 -16.65 -1.82
CA PRO A 82 -17.25 -17.05 -3.22
C PRO A 82 -16.36 -18.27 -3.45
N SER A 83 -16.72 -19.11 -4.42
CA SER A 83 -15.91 -20.26 -4.81
C SER A 83 -14.54 -19.83 -5.38
N LEU A 84 -13.54 -20.70 -5.26
CA LEU A 84 -12.20 -20.41 -5.80
C LEU A 84 -12.23 -20.17 -7.32
N SER A 85 -13.02 -20.96 -8.05
CA SER A 85 -13.19 -20.80 -9.50
C SER A 85 -13.73 -19.42 -9.88
N TRP A 86 -14.70 -18.90 -9.13
CA TRP A 86 -15.23 -17.55 -9.35
C TRP A 86 -14.18 -16.49 -9.07
N GLN A 87 -13.40 -16.63 -7.99
CA GLN A 87 -12.32 -15.69 -7.67
C GLN A 87 -11.26 -15.66 -8.78
N GLN A 88 -10.83 -16.82 -9.28
CA GLN A 88 -9.87 -16.92 -10.39
C GLN A 88 -10.41 -16.30 -11.68
N HIS A 89 -11.69 -16.53 -11.99
CA HIS A 89 -12.34 -15.91 -13.14
C HIS A 89 -12.39 -14.38 -13.02
N GLN A 90 -12.72 -13.83 -11.85
CA GLN A 90 -12.70 -12.38 -11.63
C GLN A 90 -11.30 -11.79 -11.76
N VAL A 91 -10.27 -12.48 -11.27
CA VAL A 91 -8.86 -12.06 -11.43
C VAL A 91 -8.46 -12.03 -12.91
N GLY A 92 -8.88 -13.03 -13.69
CA GLY A 92 -8.67 -13.07 -15.14
C GLY A 92 -9.34 -11.88 -15.84
N ASN A 93 -10.64 -11.70 -15.63
CA ASN A 93 -11.39 -10.59 -16.22
C ASN A 93 -10.81 -9.22 -15.83
N PHE A 94 -10.40 -9.06 -14.57
CA PHE A 94 -9.80 -7.83 -14.08
C PHE A 94 -8.46 -7.55 -14.77
N SER A 95 -7.64 -8.59 -15.01
CA SER A 95 -6.42 -8.47 -15.81
C SER A 95 -6.71 -7.98 -17.22
N ASP A 96 -7.74 -8.52 -17.88
CA ASP A 96 -8.12 -8.13 -19.24
C ASP A 96 -8.63 -6.68 -19.31
N VAL A 97 -9.40 -6.26 -18.31
CA VAL A 97 -9.85 -4.86 -18.16
C VAL A 97 -8.65 -3.93 -18.03
N ARG A 98 -7.69 -4.27 -17.16
CA ARG A 98 -6.46 -3.49 -16.97
C ARG A 98 -5.67 -3.37 -18.27
N GLN A 99 -5.46 -4.48 -18.97
CA GLN A 99 -4.77 -4.47 -20.26
C GLN A 99 -5.49 -3.59 -21.29
N SER A 100 -6.82 -3.66 -21.33
CA SER A 100 -7.64 -2.86 -22.25
C SER A 100 -7.54 -1.36 -21.97
N ILE A 101 -7.57 -0.96 -20.70
CA ILE A 101 -7.38 0.43 -20.27
C ILE A 101 -5.99 0.91 -20.66
N THR A 102 -4.94 0.14 -20.34
CA THR A 102 -3.56 0.52 -20.67
C THR A 102 -3.34 0.65 -22.18
N LYS A 103 -3.85 -0.30 -22.98
CA LYS A 103 -3.74 -0.28 -24.45
C LYS A 103 -4.39 0.96 -25.07
N ASN A 104 -5.57 1.34 -24.57
CA ASN A 104 -6.38 2.40 -25.16
C ASN A 104 -6.22 3.75 -24.45
N ARG A 105 -5.28 3.87 -23.49
CA ARG A 105 -5.16 5.05 -22.62
C ARG A 105 -4.97 6.35 -23.40
N ASN A 106 -4.06 6.35 -24.38
CA ASN A 106 -3.77 7.52 -25.21
C ASN A 106 -4.95 7.91 -26.11
N HIS A 107 -5.73 6.93 -26.56
CA HIS A 107 -6.92 7.17 -27.37
C HIS A 107 -7.98 7.91 -26.56
N TRP A 108 -8.28 7.43 -25.35
CA TRP A 108 -9.30 8.03 -24.49
C TRP A 108 -8.86 9.33 -23.82
N SER A 109 -7.56 9.53 -23.56
CA SER A 109 -7.05 10.79 -23.02
C SER A 109 -7.20 11.95 -24.00
N ASN A 110 -7.07 11.67 -25.30
CA ASN A 110 -7.11 12.66 -26.38
C ASN A 110 -8.52 12.97 -26.89
N HIS A 111 -9.53 12.19 -26.49
CA HIS A 111 -10.92 12.49 -26.77
C HIS A 111 -11.30 13.85 -26.17
N THR A 112 -12.33 14.54 -26.65
CA THR A 112 -12.85 15.73 -25.96
C THR A 112 -13.68 15.31 -24.74
N LEU A 113 -13.69 16.13 -23.69
CA LEU A 113 -14.68 15.98 -22.62
C LEU A 113 -15.93 16.76 -23.02
N ASP A 114 -17.09 16.27 -22.58
CA ASP A 114 -18.30 17.09 -22.62
C ASP A 114 -18.10 18.31 -21.71
N ASP A 115 -18.61 19.47 -22.11
CA ASP A 115 -18.46 20.75 -21.38
C ASP A 115 -18.94 20.68 -19.92
N ASN A 116 -19.80 19.72 -19.62
CA ASN A 116 -20.36 19.49 -18.29
C ASN A 116 -19.37 18.81 -17.32
N VAL A 117 -18.27 18.24 -17.81
CA VAL A 117 -17.29 17.51 -16.99
C VAL A 117 -16.19 18.46 -16.51
N LEU A 118 -16.38 19.02 -15.32
CA LEU A 118 -15.35 19.81 -14.64
C LEU A 118 -14.59 18.93 -13.64
N MET A 119 -13.35 18.56 -13.97
CA MET A 119 -12.52 17.75 -13.08
C MET A 119 -12.04 18.57 -11.88
N PRO A 120 -12.24 18.09 -10.64
CA PRO A 120 -11.75 18.78 -9.45
C PRO A 120 -10.22 18.84 -9.42
N LYS A 121 -9.70 19.80 -8.64
CA LYS A 121 -8.26 19.93 -8.41
C LYS A 121 -7.76 18.79 -7.51
N LEU A 122 -6.47 18.48 -7.57
CA LEU A 122 -5.87 17.42 -6.73
C LEU A 122 -6.03 17.70 -5.23
N THR A 123 -6.11 18.95 -4.81
CA THR A 123 -6.25 19.35 -3.40
C THR A 123 -7.71 19.40 -2.93
N ASP A 124 -8.67 19.18 -3.82
CA ASP A 124 -10.10 19.36 -3.53
C ASP A 124 -10.77 18.01 -3.23
N GLU A 125 -10.51 17.48 -2.04
CA GLU A 125 -11.07 16.19 -1.60
C GLU A 125 -12.60 16.18 -1.65
N GLU A 126 -13.24 17.26 -1.19
CA GLU A 126 -14.70 17.38 -1.19
C GLU A 126 -15.27 17.49 -2.60
N GLY A 127 -14.58 18.18 -3.50
CA GLY A 127 -14.90 18.19 -4.91
C GLY A 127 -14.85 16.80 -5.53
N TRP A 128 -13.86 15.98 -5.19
CA TRP A 128 -13.76 14.60 -5.67
C TRP A 128 -14.87 13.70 -5.11
N LYS A 129 -15.23 13.84 -3.84
CA LYS A 129 -16.37 13.09 -3.25
C LYS A 129 -17.67 13.42 -4.00
N ARG A 130 -17.97 14.71 -4.21
CA ARG A 130 -19.16 15.14 -4.97
C ARG A 130 -19.12 14.73 -6.43
N PHE A 131 -17.95 14.83 -7.07
CA PHE A 131 -17.78 14.43 -8.47
C PHE A 131 -18.05 12.93 -8.67
N CYS A 132 -17.52 12.07 -7.78
CA CYS A 132 -17.64 10.63 -7.92
C CYS A 132 -19.00 10.07 -7.44
N LEU A 133 -19.53 10.59 -6.33
CA LEU A 133 -20.69 10.05 -5.65
C LEU A 133 -21.98 10.82 -5.93
N GLY A 134 -21.88 12.09 -6.34
CA GLY A 134 -23.02 12.99 -6.51
C GLY A 134 -23.53 13.56 -5.19
N GLU A 135 -24.29 14.65 -5.28
CA GLU A 135 -24.91 15.30 -4.12
C GLU A 135 -25.89 14.40 -3.37
N THR A 136 -26.59 13.50 -4.07
CA THR A 136 -27.58 12.59 -3.47
C THR A 136 -26.94 11.61 -2.48
N VAL A 137 -25.84 10.97 -2.88
CA VAL A 137 -25.12 10.01 -2.03
C VAL A 137 -24.25 10.72 -1.00
N TYR A 138 -23.66 11.85 -1.37
CA TYR A 138 -22.77 12.60 -0.48
C TYR A 138 -23.50 13.37 0.64
N LEU A 139 -24.67 13.97 0.37
CA LEU A 139 -25.48 14.70 1.38
C LEU A 139 -26.57 13.83 2.03
N GLY A 140 -26.80 12.60 1.54
CA GLY A 140 -27.85 11.71 2.06
C GLY A 140 -29.28 12.21 1.86
N SER A 141 -29.51 13.17 0.96
CA SER A 141 -30.81 13.80 0.75
C SER A 141 -31.53 13.19 -0.45
N CYS A 142 -32.61 12.45 -0.18
CA CYS A 142 -33.53 11.92 -1.19
C CYS A 142 -34.66 12.92 -1.48
N ASN A 143 -34.36 14.01 -2.19
CA ASN A 143 -35.42 14.86 -2.73
C ASN A 143 -35.82 14.35 -4.12
N THR A 144 -36.75 13.41 -4.18
CA THR A 144 -37.53 13.12 -5.39
C THR A 144 -38.86 13.85 -5.31
N ASP A 145 -38.83 15.17 -5.40
CA ASP A 145 -39.99 15.99 -5.75
C ASP A 145 -39.58 16.88 -6.91
N GLY A 146 -39.58 16.32 -8.12
CA GLY A 146 -39.25 17.02 -9.35
C GLY A 146 -39.40 16.09 -10.55
N GLU A 147 -40.17 16.53 -11.54
CA GLU A 147 -40.55 15.82 -12.77
C GLU A 147 -39.37 15.10 -13.46
N PRO A 148 -39.65 14.06 -14.28
CA PRO A 148 -38.63 13.40 -15.07
C PRO A 148 -38.15 14.32 -16.21
N GLU A 149 -37.22 15.23 -15.92
CA GLU A 149 -36.42 15.86 -16.96
C GLU A 149 -35.53 14.79 -17.62
N ALA A 150 -35.64 14.66 -18.94
CA ALA A 150 -35.01 13.61 -19.74
C ALA A 150 -33.47 13.66 -19.80
N ALA A 151 -32.82 14.57 -19.07
CA ALA A 151 -31.38 14.74 -19.02
C ALA A 151 -30.83 14.34 -17.64
N LEU A 152 -30.01 13.29 -17.59
CA LEU A 152 -29.31 12.86 -16.39
C LEU A 152 -28.37 13.98 -15.90
N ASP A 153 -28.70 14.59 -14.76
CA ASP A 153 -27.82 15.56 -14.11
C ASP A 153 -26.74 14.85 -13.29
N TYR A 154 -25.56 14.69 -13.89
CA TYR A 154 -24.40 14.08 -13.25
C TYR A 154 -23.90 14.86 -12.01
N ARG A 155 -24.32 16.11 -11.80
CA ARG A 155 -24.00 16.83 -10.55
C ARG A 155 -24.78 16.25 -9.36
N LYS A 156 -26.03 15.83 -9.58
CA LYS A 156 -26.89 15.24 -8.55
C LYS A 156 -26.56 13.77 -8.30
N VAL A 157 -26.32 13.00 -9.36
CA VAL A 157 -26.13 11.54 -9.30
C VAL A 157 -24.66 11.12 -9.17
N GLY A 158 -23.74 12.01 -9.54
CA GLY A 158 -22.30 11.73 -9.62
C GLY A 158 -21.90 11.25 -11.01
N PHE A 159 -20.70 11.62 -11.45
CA PHE A 159 -20.14 11.14 -12.69
C PHE A 159 -19.71 9.68 -12.54
N PRO A 160 -20.06 8.79 -13.47
CA PRO A 160 -19.49 7.45 -13.49
C PRO A 160 -18.02 7.49 -13.98
N PRO A 161 -17.21 6.46 -13.67
CA PRO A 161 -15.81 6.41 -14.07
C PRO A 161 -15.65 6.05 -15.56
N PHE A 162 -16.01 6.98 -16.44
CA PHE A 162 -15.83 6.82 -17.88
C PHE A 162 -14.36 6.69 -18.25
N LEU A 163 -14.05 5.92 -19.31
CA LEU A 163 -12.68 5.75 -19.82
C LEU A 163 -12.04 7.08 -20.23
N THR A 164 -12.83 8.01 -20.76
CA THR A 164 -12.37 9.38 -21.03
C THR A 164 -11.86 10.04 -19.75
N ILE A 165 -12.60 9.94 -18.63
CA ILE A 165 -12.20 10.54 -17.35
C ILE A 165 -10.99 9.81 -16.76
N VAL A 166 -11.09 8.50 -16.52
CA VAL A 166 -10.06 7.76 -15.76
C VAL A 166 -8.73 7.65 -16.51
N SER A 167 -8.73 7.69 -17.85
CA SER A 167 -7.49 7.65 -18.65
C SER A 167 -6.67 8.94 -18.53
N ARG A 168 -7.27 10.06 -18.10
CA ARG A 168 -6.59 11.34 -17.88
C ARG A 168 -6.00 11.48 -16.48
N LEU A 169 -6.40 10.64 -15.53
CA LEU A 169 -5.90 10.68 -14.16
C LEU A 169 -4.47 10.14 -14.11
N ASN A 170 -3.51 10.96 -13.66
CA ASN A 170 -2.16 10.47 -13.39
C ASN A 170 -2.15 9.56 -12.14
N GLN A 171 -1.05 8.84 -11.89
CA GLN A 171 -0.97 7.89 -10.77
C GLN A 171 -1.17 8.58 -9.40
N SER A 172 -0.67 9.80 -9.22
CA SER A 172 -0.88 10.58 -8.00
C SER A 172 -2.35 10.90 -7.75
N THR A 173 -3.09 11.31 -8.79
CA THR A 173 -4.52 11.56 -8.71
C THR A 173 -5.30 10.28 -8.46
N VAL A 174 -4.95 9.17 -9.12
CA VAL A 174 -5.61 7.86 -8.89
C VAL A 174 -5.49 7.44 -7.42
N LEU A 175 -4.28 7.54 -6.85
CA LEU A 175 -4.04 7.20 -5.45
C LEU A 175 -4.78 8.15 -4.50
N MET A 176 -4.71 9.45 -4.72
CA MET A 176 -5.39 10.45 -3.88
C MET A 176 -6.91 10.24 -3.91
N VAL A 177 -7.52 10.11 -5.10
CA VAL A 177 -8.98 9.90 -5.21
C VAL A 177 -9.37 8.56 -4.57
N MET A 178 -8.56 7.52 -4.73
CA MET A 178 -8.80 6.24 -4.06
C MET A 178 -8.79 6.39 -2.54
N GLU A 179 -7.82 7.13 -1.97
CA GLU A 179 -7.75 7.40 -0.53
C GLU A 179 -8.93 8.25 -0.03
N VAL A 180 -9.32 9.29 -0.77
CA VAL A 180 -10.49 10.12 -0.46
C VAL A 180 -11.78 9.28 -0.42
N LEU A 181 -11.96 8.38 -1.39
CA LEU A 181 -13.12 7.50 -1.45
C LEU A 181 -13.09 6.41 -0.36
N ILE A 182 -11.92 5.86 -0.04
CA ILE A 182 -11.75 4.93 1.09
C ILE A 182 -12.08 5.66 2.39
N GLY A 183 -11.59 6.89 2.59
CA GLY A 183 -11.88 7.71 3.75
C GLY A 183 -13.38 7.99 3.91
N TRP A 184 -14.06 8.36 2.82
CA TRP A 184 -15.52 8.53 2.84
C TRP A 184 -16.25 7.24 3.23
N PHE A 185 -15.80 6.10 2.68
CA PHE A 185 -16.37 4.78 2.97
C PHE A 185 -16.15 4.30 4.41
N GLU A 186 -15.19 4.88 5.14
CA GLU A 186 -14.98 4.52 6.56
C GLU A 186 -16.11 4.98 7.47
N GLU A 187 -16.83 6.02 7.06
CA GLU A 187 -17.88 6.72 7.83
C GLU A 187 -19.29 6.51 7.25
N HIS A 188 -19.39 6.09 5.99
CA HIS A 188 -20.65 6.01 5.25
C HIS A 188 -20.97 4.59 4.75
N GLU A 189 -22.22 4.35 4.37
CA GLU A 189 -22.65 3.08 3.80
C GLU A 189 -22.08 2.83 2.39
N PHE A 190 -22.00 1.55 2.00
CA PHE A 190 -21.53 1.19 0.67
C PHE A 190 -22.53 1.58 -0.41
N ALA A 191 -22.15 2.51 -1.28
CA ALA A 191 -22.92 2.90 -2.46
C ALA A 191 -22.42 2.18 -3.73
N PRO A 192 -23.30 1.79 -4.67
CA PRO A 192 -22.88 1.23 -5.96
C PRO A 192 -21.96 2.15 -6.77
N GLN A 193 -22.15 3.46 -6.67
CA GLN A 193 -21.31 4.49 -7.30
C GLN A 193 -19.87 4.40 -6.79
N LEU A 194 -19.71 4.30 -5.47
CA LEU A 194 -18.42 4.08 -4.81
C LEU A 194 -17.76 2.80 -5.33
N GLY A 195 -18.50 1.69 -5.41
CA GLY A 195 -17.97 0.42 -5.93
C GLY A 195 -17.43 0.51 -7.36
N ARG A 196 -18.15 1.20 -8.25
CA ARG A 196 -17.71 1.42 -9.65
C ARG A 196 -16.42 2.25 -9.70
N TRP A 197 -16.34 3.33 -8.91
CA TRP A 197 -15.15 4.16 -8.83
C TRP A 197 -13.95 3.43 -8.26
N LEU A 198 -14.11 2.73 -7.13
CA LEU A 198 -13.04 1.93 -6.53
C LEU A 198 -12.53 0.87 -7.52
N TYR A 199 -13.43 0.17 -8.21
CA TYR A 199 -13.05 -0.80 -9.23
C TYR A 199 -12.26 -0.18 -10.39
N ALA A 200 -12.73 0.97 -10.91
CA ALA A 200 -12.06 1.68 -11.99
C ALA A 200 -10.68 2.22 -11.58
N LEU A 201 -10.57 2.80 -10.38
CA LEU A 201 -9.30 3.30 -9.84
C LEU A 201 -8.30 2.16 -9.62
N LEU A 202 -8.74 1.02 -9.08
CA LEU A 202 -7.92 -0.18 -8.96
C LEU A 202 -7.45 -0.70 -10.32
N ALA A 203 -8.27 -0.57 -11.37
CA ALA A 203 -7.90 -0.96 -12.72
C ALA A 203 -6.87 0.02 -13.33
N CYS A 204 -6.92 1.30 -12.96
CA CYS A 204 -5.97 2.32 -13.41
C CYS A 204 -4.64 2.33 -12.61
N LEU A 205 -4.56 1.60 -11.51
CA LEU A 205 -3.42 1.61 -10.59
C LEU A 205 -2.23 0.80 -11.16
N GLU A 206 -1.12 1.45 -11.45
CA GLU A 206 0.06 0.83 -12.08
C GLU A 206 0.91 0.01 -11.09
N LYS A 207 1.69 -0.94 -11.63
CA LYS A 207 2.61 -1.80 -10.86
C LYS A 207 4.05 -1.44 -11.25
N PRO A 208 5.04 -1.49 -10.34
CA PRO A 208 4.94 -1.90 -8.93
C PRO A 208 4.21 -0.87 -8.06
N LEU A 209 3.43 -1.35 -7.08
CA LEU A 209 2.70 -0.48 -6.18
C LEU A 209 3.63 0.07 -5.10
N LEU A 210 3.37 1.31 -4.68
CA LEU A 210 3.97 1.88 -3.48
C LEU A 210 3.42 1.19 -2.22
N PRO A 211 4.21 1.11 -1.13
CA PRO A 211 3.76 0.54 0.15
C PRO A 211 2.47 1.17 0.69
N GLU A 212 2.30 2.48 0.49
CA GLU A 212 1.13 3.25 0.90
C GLU A 212 -0.12 2.75 0.16
N ALA A 213 -0.03 2.57 -1.15
CA ALA A 213 -1.12 2.03 -1.97
C ALA A 213 -1.50 0.61 -1.52
N HIS A 214 -0.51 -0.23 -1.18
CA HIS A 214 -0.77 -1.55 -0.59
C HIS A 214 -1.50 -1.46 0.75
N SER A 215 -1.13 -0.52 1.61
CA SER A 215 -1.80 -0.28 2.89
C SER A 215 -3.26 0.12 2.68
N SER A 216 -3.53 1.09 1.79
CA SER A 216 -4.87 1.61 1.49
C SER A 216 -5.80 0.52 0.92
N ILE A 217 -5.31 -0.30 -0.03
CA ILE A 217 -6.10 -1.42 -0.58
C ILE A 217 -6.40 -2.49 0.49
N ARG A 218 -5.46 -2.76 1.40
CA ARG A 218 -5.70 -3.68 2.52
C ARG A 218 -6.69 -3.13 3.53
N GLN A 219 -6.68 -1.81 3.78
CA GLN A 219 -7.68 -1.15 4.63
C GLN A 219 -9.06 -1.23 4.00
N LEU A 220 -9.18 -0.92 2.71
CA LEU A 220 -10.41 -1.09 1.95
C LEU A 220 -10.95 -2.53 2.04
N ALA A 221 -10.11 -3.54 1.79
CA ALA A 221 -10.51 -4.95 1.87
C ALA A 221 -11.02 -5.34 3.27
N ARG A 222 -10.39 -4.82 4.33
CA ARG A 222 -10.84 -5.03 5.72
C ARG A 222 -12.21 -4.40 5.96
N ARG A 223 -12.44 -3.16 5.50
CA ARG A 223 -13.75 -2.50 5.60
C ARG A 223 -14.83 -3.26 4.83
N CYS A 224 -14.55 -3.69 3.59
CA CYS A 224 -15.46 -4.55 2.83
C CYS A 224 -15.79 -5.86 3.56
N ALA A 225 -14.79 -6.48 4.20
CA ALA A 225 -15.00 -7.70 4.97
C ALA A 225 -15.84 -7.46 6.25
N GLN A 226 -15.65 -6.32 6.92
CA GLN A 226 -16.47 -5.90 8.07
C GLN A 226 -17.93 -5.72 7.65
N LEU A 227 -18.20 -4.97 6.58
CA LEU A 227 -19.57 -4.81 6.07
C LEU A 227 -20.17 -6.14 5.61
N ARG A 228 -19.39 -7.00 4.93
CA ARG A 228 -19.88 -8.32 4.55
C ARG A 228 -20.27 -9.19 5.76
N SER A 229 -19.59 -9.02 6.90
CA SER A 229 -19.88 -9.78 8.12
C SER A 229 -21.22 -9.42 8.77
N THR A 230 -21.77 -8.23 8.50
CA THR A 230 -23.08 -7.82 9.01
C THR A 230 -24.25 -8.27 8.12
N LEU A 231 -23.97 -8.79 6.92
CA LEU A 231 -25.01 -9.25 6.01
C LEU A 231 -25.69 -10.52 6.53
N VAL A 232 -27.01 -10.45 6.68
CA VAL A 232 -27.86 -11.59 6.98
C VAL A 232 -28.43 -12.11 5.67
N ARG A 233 -28.45 -13.44 5.46
CA ARG A 233 -29.13 -14.01 4.30
C ARG A 233 -30.60 -13.56 4.33
N PRO A 234 -31.15 -12.97 3.26
CA PRO A 234 -32.60 -12.90 3.15
C PRO A 234 -33.11 -14.35 3.22
N ARG A 235 -34.04 -14.62 4.14
CA ARG A 235 -34.70 -15.92 4.21
C ARG A 235 -35.23 -16.20 2.81
N CYS A 236 -34.79 -17.29 2.18
CA CYS A 236 -35.47 -17.80 1.01
C CYS A 236 -36.90 -18.09 1.43
N GLU A 237 -37.83 -17.17 1.15
CA GLU A 237 -39.24 -17.49 1.10
C GLU A 237 -39.41 -18.46 -0.06
N LEU A 238 -39.31 -19.75 0.25
CA LEU A 238 -39.82 -20.82 -0.59
C LEU A 238 -41.34 -20.58 -0.73
N ARG A 239 -41.74 -19.99 -1.85
CA ARG A 239 -43.09 -20.14 -2.41
C ARG A 239 -43.01 -21.10 -3.59
#